data_AF-A0A2W6DMQ8-F1
#
_entry.id   AF-A0A2W6DMQ8-F1
#
_cell.length_a   1.000
_cell.length_b   1.000
_cell.length_c   1.000
_cell.angle_alpha   90.00
_cell.angle_beta   90.00
_cell.angle_gamma   90.00
#
_symmetry.space_group_name_H-M   'P 1'
#
loop_
_entity.id
_entity.type
_entity.pdbx_description
1 polymer ?
#
loop_
_entity_poly.entity_id
_entity_poly.type
_entity_poly.pdbx_seq_one_letter_code
_entity_poly.pdbx_strand_id
1 'polypeptide(L)' 'MYLPVELRVAVEEIAEQEGLPLTAVVTRFVAECLGKQPPSYCLPKPTLHDQKELPLDKAS' A
#
# COMPACT_ATOMS: atom_id res chain seq x y z
N MET A 1 -1.04 -17.62 -10.13
CA MET A 1 -0.48 -16.55 -10.99
C MET A 1 1.02 -16.62 -10.86
N TYR A 2 1.75 -16.59 -11.98
CA TYR A 2 3.21 -16.56 -11.98
C TYR A 2 3.67 -15.15 -12.34
N LEU A 3 4.60 -14.60 -11.56
CA LEU A 3 5.28 -13.33 -11.84
C LEU A 3 6.77 -13.63 -12.10
N PRO A 4 7.40 -12.96 -13.08
CA PRO A 4 8.86 -12.92 -13.19
C PRO A 4 9.51 -12.59 -11.85
N VAL A 5 10.67 -13.20 -11.56
CA VAL A 5 11.33 -13.12 -10.25
C VAL A 5 11.53 -11.67 -9.79
N GLU A 6 12.01 -10.79 -10.67
CA GLU A 6 12.26 -9.39 -10.36
C GLU A 6 10.97 -8.65 -9.94
N LEU A 7 9.86 -8.89 -10.65
CA LEU A 7 8.57 -8.30 -10.30
C LEU A 7 8.02 -8.88 -9.00
N ARG A 8 8.25 -10.17 -8.76
CA ARG A 8 7.84 -10.80 -7.51
C ARG A 8 8.55 -10.18 -6.32
N VAL A 9 9.88 -9.99 -6.40
CA VAL A 9 10.68 -9.36 -5.34
C VAL A 9 10.17 -7.95 -5.04
N ALA A 10 9.97 -7.12 -6.08
CA ALA A 10 9.46 -5.77 -5.90
C ALA A 10 8.07 -5.73 -5.23
N VAL A 11 7.17 -6.65 -5.59
CA VAL A 11 5.84 -6.73 -4.98
C VAL A 11 5.91 -7.26 -3.54
N GLU A 12 6.82 -8.19 -3.24
CA GLU A 12 7.06 -8.69 -1.88
C GLU A 12 7.54 -7.57 -0.95
N GLU A 13 8.46 -6.71 -1.40
CA GLU A 13 8.94 -5.55 -0.64
C GLU A 13 7.80 -4.56 -0.32
N ILE A 14 6.94 -4.26 -1.28
CA ILE A 14 5.77 -3.38 -1.07
C ILE A 14 4.78 -4.02 -0.11
N ALA A 15 4.52 -5.32 -0.29
CA ALA A 15 3.61 -6.07 0.57
C ALA A 15 4.07 -6.06 2.03
N GLU A 16 5.38 -6.19 2.28
CA GLU A 16 5.97 -6.09 3.61
C GLU A 16 5.83 -4.68 4.19
N GLN A 17 6.18 -3.64 3.43
CA GLN A 17 6.07 -2.24 3.87
C GLN A 17 4.64 -1.85 4.24
N GLU A 18 3.66 -2.35 3.48
CA GLU A 18 2.25 -2.01 3.65
C GLU A 18 1.50 -2.96 4.60
N GLY A 19 2.15 -4.05 5.04
CA GLY A 19 1.53 -5.09 5.84
C GLY A 19 0.38 -5.81 5.12
N LEU A 20 0.49 -5.98 3.81
CA LEU A 20 -0.51 -6.59 2.95
C LEU A 20 -0.03 -7.95 2.40
N PRO A 21 -0.95 -8.85 2.02
CA PRO A 21 -0.55 -10.02 1.26
C PRO A 21 -0.14 -9.61 -0.16
N LEU A 22 0.85 -10.29 -0.74
CA LEU A 22 1.32 -10.09 -2.12
C LEU A 22 0.16 -9.97 -3.13
N THR A 23 -0.82 -10.86 -3.01
CA THR A 23 -1.99 -10.88 -3.91
C THR A 23 -2.83 -9.61 -3.84
N ALA A 24 -2.90 -8.95 -2.68
CA ALA A 24 -3.62 -7.70 -2.52
C ALA A 24 -2.91 -6.55 -3.24
N VAL A 25 -1.58 -6.49 -3.16
CA VAL A 25 -0.76 -5.51 -3.89
C VAL A 25 -0.90 -5.70 -5.40
N VAL A 26 -0.83 -6.95 -5.89
CA VAL A 26 -1.03 -7.20 -7.34
C VAL A 26 -2.45 -6.85 -7.77
N THR A 27 -3.45 -7.18 -6.97
CA THR A 27 -4.85 -6.84 -7.27
C THR A 27 -5.03 -5.32 -7.38
N ARG A 28 -4.36 -4.56 -6.49
CA ARG A 28 -4.37 -3.09 -6.57
C ARG A 28 -3.78 -2.59 -7.88
N PHE A 29 -2.58 -3.03 -8.24
CA PHE A 29 -1.94 -2.62 -9.49
C PHE A 29 -2.77 -2.98 -10.73
N VAL A 30 -3.37 -4.16 -10.76
CA VAL A 30 -4.26 -4.55 -11.86
C VAL A 30 -5.49 -3.64 -11.94
N ALA A 31 -6.11 -3.30 -10.81
CA ALA A 31 -7.25 -2.38 -10.79
C ALA A 31 -6.85 -0.98 -11.31
N GLU A 32 -5.71 -0.45 -10.86
CA GLU A 32 -5.19 0.86 -11.28
C GLU A 32 -4.88 0.91 -12.78
N CYS A 33 -4.21 -0.12 -13.33
CA CYS A 33 -3.94 -0.23 -14.76
C CYS A 33 -5.22 -0.28 -15.62
N LEU A 34 -6.32 -0.75 -15.04
CA LEU A 34 -7.64 -0.81 -15.69
C LEU A 34 -8.49 0.45 -15.42
N GLY A 35 -7.96 1.46 -14.72
CA GLY A 35 -8.72 2.65 -14.32
C GLY A 35 -9.85 2.34 -13.35
N LYS A 36 -9.73 1.27 -12.56
CA LYS A 36 -10.73 0.83 -11.57
C LYS A 36 -10.26 1.16 -10.17
N GLN A 37 -11.22 1.39 -9.28
CA GLN A 37 -10.94 1.50 -7.86
C GLN A 37 -10.57 0.12 -7.30
N PRO A 38 -9.41 -0.01 -6.62
CA PRO A 38 -9.03 -1.26 -5.98
C PRO A 38 -9.94 -1.56 -4.77
N PRO A 39 -10.12 -2.85 -4.40
CA PRO A 39 -10.82 -3.21 -3.18
C PRO A 39 -10.14 -2.61 -1.94
N SER A 40 -10.92 -2.26 -0.91
CA SER A 40 -10.38 -1.62 0.31
C SER A 40 -9.39 -2.50 1.06
N TYR A 41 -9.52 -3.82 1.00
CA TYR A 41 -8.57 -4.76 1.60
C TYR A 41 -7.19 -4.77 0.90
N CYS A 42 -7.08 -4.12 -0.26
CA CYS A 42 -5.83 -3.93 -1.00
C CYS A 42 -5.12 -2.62 -0.70
N LEU A 43 -5.67 -1.79 0.18
CA LEU A 43 -5.09 -0.51 0.54
C LEU A 43 -4.25 -0.65 1.80
N PRO A 44 -3.10 0.05 1.88
CA PRO A 44 -2.29 0.05 3.08
C PRO A 44 -3.14 0.57 4.23
N LYS A 45 -3.03 -0.09 5.38
CA LYS A 45 -3.68 0.44 6.59
C LYS A 45 -2.96 1.73 6.97
N PRO A 46 -3.66 2.82 7.28
CA PRO A 46 -3.02 4.00 7.82
C PRO A 46 -2.25 3.58 9.07
N THR A 47 -0.93 3.67 9.00
CA THR A 47 -0.06 3.53 10.16
C THR A 47 -0.40 4.68 11.09
N LEU A 48 -0.82 4.37 12.33
CA LEU A 48 -1.04 5.35 13.41
C LEU A 48 0.20 6.26 13.64
N HIS A 49 1.35 5.91 13.05
CA HIS A 49 2.59 6.67 13.14
C HIS A 49 2.68 7.91 12.23
N ASP A 50 1.80 8.09 11.24
CA ASP A 50 1.74 9.29 10.40
C ASP A 50 0.93 10.44 11.02
N GLN A 51 0.32 10.23 12.20
CA GLN A 51 -0.04 11.34 13.08
C GLN A 51 1.22 11.83 13.81
N LYS A 52 2.15 12.41 13.06
CA LYS A 52 3.11 13.34 13.66
C LYS A 52 2.27 14.52 14.16
N GLU A 53 2.00 14.54 15.46
CA GLU A 53 1.34 15.65 16.14
C GLU A 53 1.89 16.96 15.60
N LEU A 54 1.03 17.72 14.91
CA LEU A 54 1.31 19.12 14.62
C LEU A 54 1.45 19.79 16.00
N PRO A 55 2.61 20.36 16.38
CA PRO A 55 2.71 21.05 17.65
C PRO A 55 1.73 22.22 17.62
N LEU A 56 0.69 22.13 18.46
CA LEU A 56 -0.34 23.15 18.65
C LEU A 56 0.19 24.44 19.29
N ASP A 57 1.50 24.54 19.58
CA ASP A 57 2.11 25.65 20.31
C ASP A 57 2.44 26.90 19.48
N LYS A 58 1.80 27.12 18.33
CA LYS A 58 1.84 28.42 17.63
C LYS A 58 0.49 28.84 17.09
N ALA A 59 -0.51 28.89 17.96
CA ALA A 59 -1.70 29.69 17.74
C ALA A 59 -1.88 30.67 18.91
N SER A 60 -1.68 31.95 18.60
CA SER A 60 -1.95 33.17 19.39
C SER A 60 -1.01 33.53 20.53
#